data_AF-A0A7S2FCT1-F1
#
_entry.id   AF-A0A7S2FCT1-F1
#
_cell.length_a   1.000
_cell.length_b   1.000
_cell.length_c   1.000
_cell.angle_alpha   90.00
_cell.angle_beta   90.00
_cell.angle_gamma   90.00
#
_symmetry.space_group_name_H-M   'P 1'
#
loop_
_entity.id
_entity.type
_entity.pdbx_description
1 polymer ?
#
loop_
_entity_poly.entity_id
_entity_poly.type
_entity_poly.pdbx_seq_one_letter_code
_entity_poly.pdbx_strand_id
1 'polypeptide(L)'
;TSSEQQVPVDFVGRDEVARRFDDVAALRGAFVPDANVGYACEPPGSLAAAAPNLAELDASGGLFSDWWVDVTPIAAELVRLETLNVSRAPLMHVPTPAPMTAPTFAALRVLV
;
A
#
# COMPACT_ATOMS: atom_id res chain seq x y z
N THR A 1 31.30 29.40 34.30
CA THR A 1 31.21 29.30 32.84
C THR A 1 31.39 27.84 32.47
N SER A 2 30.31 27.14 32.12
CA SER A 2 30.40 25.72 31.71
C SER A 2 30.67 25.66 30.22
N SER A 3 31.81 25.11 29.83
CA SER A 3 32.18 24.91 28.42
C SER A 3 31.61 23.58 27.95
N GLU A 4 30.56 23.61 27.15
CA GLU A 4 30.03 22.40 26.48
C GLU A 4 31.01 21.98 25.37
N GLN A 5 31.79 20.93 25.63
CA GLN A 5 32.56 20.25 24.60
C GLN A 5 31.61 19.37 23.77
N GLN A 6 31.40 19.72 22.50
CA GLN A 6 30.70 18.87 21.55
C GLN A 6 31.59 17.67 21.18
N VAL A 7 31.10 16.47 21.50
CA VAL A 7 31.73 15.21 21.09
C VAL A 7 31.20 14.83 19.71
N PRO A 8 32.06 14.67 18.69
CA PRO A 8 31.62 14.22 17.37
C PRO A 8 31.12 12.78 17.47
N VAL A 9 29.92 12.54 16.97
CA VAL A 9 29.30 11.23 16.88
C VAL A 9 29.05 10.89 15.42
N ASP A 10 29.46 9.70 15.02
CA ASP A 10 29.23 9.18 13.67
C ASP A 10 27.96 8.34 13.64
N PHE A 11 27.13 8.57 12.62
CA PHE A 11 25.92 7.77 12.40
C PHE A 11 26.28 6.47 11.67
N VAL A 12 26.61 5.44 12.43
CA VAL A 12 26.95 4.12 11.89
C VAL A 12 25.68 3.45 11.36
N GLY A 13 25.73 2.94 10.12
CA GLY A 13 24.62 2.21 9.50
C GLY A 13 23.67 3.03 8.64
N ARG A 14 23.97 4.33 8.39
CA ARG A 14 23.15 5.18 7.51
C ARG A 14 22.89 4.55 6.13
N ASP A 15 23.92 3.97 5.53
CA ASP A 15 23.84 3.39 4.18
C ASP A 15 23.01 2.10 4.15
N GLU A 16 23.07 1.31 5.22
CA GLU A 16 22.24 0.10 5.37
C GLU A 16 20.77 0.46 5.55
N VAL A 17 20.50 1.46 6.40
CA VAL A 17 19.16 2.00 6.60
C VAL A 17 18.62 2.56 5.29
N ALA A 18 19.39 3.38 4.57
CA ALA A 18 18.99 3.93 3.27
C ALA A 18 18.68 2.83 2.26
N ARG A 19 19.57 1.83 2.13
CA ARG A 19 19.37 0.69 1.22
C ARG A 19 18.10 -0.10 1.54
N ARG A 20 17.75 -0.22 2.82
CA ARG A 20 16.53 -0.92 3.25
C ARG A 20 15.25 -0.13 2.94
N PHE A 21 15.32 1.19 2.98
CA PHE A 21 14.21 2.05 2.53
C PHE A 21 14.00 2.01 1.01
N ASP A 22 15.07 1.77 0.25
CA ASP A 22 14.99 1.63 -1.21
C ASP A 22 14.45 0.26 -1.66
N ASP A 23 14.47 -0.76 -0.79
CA ASP A 23 13.97 -2.11 -1.09
C ASP A 23 12.46 -2.22 -0.85
N VAL A 24 11.69 -1.69 -1.79
CA VAL A 24 10.22 -1.76 -1.78
C VAL A 24 9.71 -3.19 -1.91
N ALA A 25 10.53 -4.15 -2.36
CA ALA A 25 10.15 -5.55 -2.37
C ALA A 25 10.04 -6.15 -0.97
N ALA A 26 10.74 -5.60 0.03
CA ALA A 26 10.60 -5.98 1.43
C ALA A 26 9.37 -5.33 2.11
N LEU A 27 8.67 -4.41 1.44
CA LEU A 27 7.55 -3.69 2.00
C LEU A 27 6.39 -4.63 2.31
N ARG A 28 5.95 -4.65 3.56
CA ARG A 28 4.76 -5.40 4.01
C ARG A 28 3.54 -4.53 4.25
N GLY A 29 3.74 -3.26 4.56
CA GLY A 29 2.66 -2.31 4.83
C GLY A 29 2.92 -0.97 4.15
N ALA A 30 1.89 -0.39 3.56
CA ALA A 30 1.90 0.93 2.98
C ALA A 30 0.74 1.75 3.56
N PHE A 31 1.03 2.98 3.97
CA PHE A 31 0.06 3.89 4.56
C PHE A 31 0.10 5.19 3.77
N VAL A 32 -0.92 5.40 2.94
CA VAL A 32 -1.04 6.52 2.00
C VAL A 32 -2.43 7.16 2.08
N PRO A 33 -2.86 7.62 3.28
CA PRO A 33 -4.15 8.28 3.41
C PRO A 33 -4.16 9.61 2.66
N ASP A 34 -5.32 9.96 2.09
CA ASP A 34 -5.57 11.23 1.40
C ASP A 34 -4.58 11.52 0.24
N ALA A 35 -3.94 10.47 -0.28
CA ALA A 35 -2.91 10.57 -1.32
C ALA A 35 -3.49 10.71 -2.75
N ASN A 36 -4.79 11.00 -2.88
CA ASN A 36 -5.51 11.10 -4.16
C ASN A 36 -5.36 9.84 -5.05
N VAL A 37 -5.19 8.66 -4.46
CA VAL A 37 -5.13 7.38 -5.19
C VAL A 37 -6.53 7.00 -5.64
N GLY A 38 -6.73 6.79 -6.94
CA GLY A 38 -8.04 6.45 -7.50
C GLY A 38 -8.13 5.09 -8.19
N TYR A 39 -7.00 4.44 -8.49
CA TYR A 39 -6.96 3.20 -9.27
C TYR A 39 -5.63 2.44 -9.04
N ALA A 40 -5.55 1.18 -9.48
CA ALA A 40 -4.31 0.40 -9.49
C ALA A 40 -3.28 1.00 -10.46
N CYS A 41 -1.99 0.70 -10.29
CA CYS A 41 -0.95 1.29 -11.13
C CYS A 41 -1.11 0.94 -12.63
N GLU A 42 -0.77 1.89 -13.50
CA GLU A 42 -0.58 1.65 -14.93
C GLU A 42 0.92 1.53 -15.28
N PRO A 43 1.33 0.55 -16.11
CA PRO A 43 0.50 -0.52 -16.67
C PRO A 43 0.07 -1.57 -15.62
N PRO A 44 -1.00 -2.35 -15.89
CA PRO A 44 -1.42 -3.43 -14.99
C PRO A 44 -0.26 -4.37 -14.63
N GLY A 45 -0.18 -4.74 -13.35
CA GLY A 45 0.89 -5.56 -12.78
C GLY A 45 2.05 -4.75 -12.19
N SER A 46 2.08 -3.43 -12.40
CA SER A 46 3.15 -2.57 -11.90
C SER A 46 3.16 -2.49 -10.37
N LEU A 47 1.99 -2.59 -9.72
CA LEU A 47 1.92 -2.56 -8.26
C LEU A 47 2.52 -3.83 -7.67
N ALA A 48 2.21 -4.99 -8.27
CA ALA A 48 2.80 -6.27 -7.89
C ALA A 48 4.30 -6.34 -8.16
N ALA A 49 4.79 -5.70 -9.24
CA ALA A 49 6.21 -5.63 -9.56
C ALA A 49 6.98 -4.76 -8.57
N ALA A 50 6.39 -3.65 -8.12
CA ALA A 50 7.02 -2.73 -7.18
C ALA A 50 7.00 -3.24 -5.74
N ALA A 51 5.88 -3.79 -5.28
CA ALA A 51 5.68 -4.22 -3.89
C ALA A 51 5.05 -5.63 -3.80
N PRO A 52 5.74 -6.68 -4.27
CA PRO A 52 5.21 -8.05 -4.34
C PRO A 52 4.83 -8.67 -3.00
N ASN A 53 5.35 -8.13 -1.89
CA ASN A 53 5.14 -8.64 -0.54
C ASN A 53 4.19 -7.79 0.30
N LEU A 54 3.51 -6.82 -0.31
CA LEU A 54 2.57 -5.95 0.39
C LEU A 54 1.39 -6.76 0.92
N ALA A 55 1.20 -6.68 2.23
CA ALA A 55 0.14 -7.36 2.98
C ALA A 55 -0.87 -6.38 3.57
N GLU A 56 -0.47 -5.13 3.82
CA GLU A 56 -1.32 -4.09 4.38
C GLU A 56 -1.25 -2.83 3.51
N LEU A 57 -2.42 -2.33 3.10
CA LEU A 57 -2.54 -1.09 2.35
C LEU A 57 -3.64 -0.22 2.96
N ASP A 58 -3.26 0.94 3.46
CA ASP A 58 -4.19 2.01 3.79
C ASP A 58 -4.16 3.08 2.71
N ALA A 59 -5.27 3.18 1.97
CA ALA A 59 -5.53 4.22 0.98
C ALA A 59 -6.81 4.99 1.34
N SER A 60 -7.07 5.14 2.64
CA SER A 60 -8.25 5.87 3.12
C SER A 60 -8.25 7.32 2.65
N GLY A 61 -9.42 7.86 2.31
CA GLY A 61 -9.52 9.17 1.67
C GLY A 61 -9.01 9.20 0.22
N GLY A 62 -8.84 8.03 -0.41
CA GLY A 62 -8.61 7.91 -1.83
C GLY A 62 -9.83 8.32 -2.67
N LEU A 63 -9.63 8.38 -3.98
CA LEU A 63 -10.61 8.76 -4.99
C LEU A 63 -11.34 7.56 -5.61
N PHE A 64 -11.31 6.38 -4.96
CA PHE A 64 -11.98 5.18 -5.44
C PHE A 64 -13.49 5.42 -5.55
N SER A 65 -14.02 5.22 -6.74
CA SER A 65 -15.42 5.50 -7.09
C SER A 65 -16.22 4.22 -7.37
N ASP A 66 -15.55 3.14 -7.80
CA ASP A 66 -16.17 1.86 -8.12
C ASP A 66 -15.34 0.67 -7.61
N TRP A 67 -16.02 -0.32 -7.02
CA TRP A 67 -15.38 -1.51 -6.47
C TRP A 67 -14.71 -2.41 -7.50
N TRP A 68 -15.33 -2.55 -8.68
CA TRP A 68 -14.86 -3.47 -9.71
C TRP A 68 -13.78 -2.84 -10.58
N VAL A 69 -13.88 -1.54 -10.84
CA VAL A 69 -12.94 -0.81 -11.68
C VAL A 69 -11.71 -0.37 -10.88
N ASP A 70 -11.90 0.09 -9.64
CA ASP A 70 -10.81 0.78 -8.93
C ASP A 70 -10.17 -0.12 -7.86
N VAL A 71 -10.98 -0.84 -7.08
CA VAL A 71 -10.51 -1.60 -5.90
C VAL A 71 -10.09 -3.04 -6.24
N THR A 72 -10.90 -3.73 -7.04
CA THR A 72 -10.66 -5.13 -7.44
C THR A 72 -9.30 -5.34 -8.11
N PRO A 73 -8.83 -4.45 -9.02
CA PRO A 73 -7.51 -4.62 -9.63
C PRO A 73 -6.35 -4.54 -8.64
N ILE A 74 -6.46 -3.69 -7.60
CA ILE A 74 -5.44 -3.59 -6.54
C ILE A 74 -5.29 -4.93 -5.83
N ALA A 75 -6.40 -5.53 -5.43
CA ALA A 75 -6.40 -6.82 -4.75
C ALA A 75 -6.09 -8.00 -5.68
N ALA A 76 -6.30 -7.87 -6.99
CA ALA A 76 -5.91 -8.87 -7.97
C ALA A 76 -4.39 -8.88 -8.20
N GLU A 77 -3.75 -7.71 -8.22
CA GLU A 77 -2.29 -7.59 -8.33
C GLU A 77 -1.57 -8.01 -7.04
N LEU A 78 -2.09 -7.58 -5.89
CA LEU A 78 -1.49 -7.86 -4.59
C LEU A 78 -2.07 -9.14 -3.98
N VAL A 79 -1.63 -10.28 -4.50
CA VAL A 79 -2.12 -11.62 -4.08
C VAL A 79 -1.87 -11.95 -2.59
N ARG A 80 -0.98 -11.21 -1.92
CA ARG A 80 -0.66 -11.34 -0.49
C ARG A 80 -1.37 -10.31 0.39
N LEU A 81 -2.23 -9.47 -0.18
CA LEU A 81 -2.91 -8.41 0.55
C LEU A 81 -3.89 -9.01 1.56
N GLU A 82 -3.61 -8.78 2.84
CA GLU A 82 -4.42 -9.23 3.98
C GLU A 82 -5.36 -8.12 4.47
N THR A 83 -4.90 -6.87 4.42
CA THR A 83 -5.66 -5.70 4.87
C THR A 83 -5.69 -4.63 3.80
N LEU A 84 -6.90 -4.18 3.46
CA LEU A 84 -7.13 -3.05 2.57
C LEU A 84 -8.08 -2.07 3.26
N ASN A 85 -7.63 -0.84 3.47
CA ASN A 85 -8.46 0.26 3.95
C ASN A 85 -8.67 1.27 2.81
N VAL A 86 -9.92 1.38 2.35
CA VAL A 86 -10.41 2.34 1.37
C VAL A 86 -11.51 3.23 1.97
N SER A 87 -11.58 3.29 3.30
CA SER A 87 -12.55 4.15 4.00
C SER A 87 -12.43 5.61 3.57
N ARG A 88 -13.52 6.35 3.68
CA ARG A 88 -13.63 7.77 3.24
C ARG A 88 -13.47 7.99 1.72
N ALA A 89 -13.34 6.93 0.91
CA ALA A 89 -13.44 7.04 -0.54
C ALA A 89 -14.91 7.17 -0.98
N PRO A 90 -15.20 7.89 -2.08
CA PRO A 90 -16.55 8.08 -2.61
C PRO A 90 -17.06 6.84 -3.36
N LEU A 91 -16.89 5.64 -2.79
CA LEU A 91 -17.27 4.37 -3.40
C LEU A 91 -18.78 4.33 -3.62
N MET A 92 -19.18 4.34 -4.89
CA MET A 92 -20.55 4.20 -5.31
C MET A 92 -20.87 2.72 -5.40
N HIS A 93 -22.03 2.34 -4.86
CA HIS A 93 -22.56 0.97 -4.83
C HIS A 93 -21.83 0.01 -3.88
N VAL A 94 -22.61 -0.76 -3.14
CA VAL A 94 -22.10 -1.95 -2.43
C VAL A 94 -21.90 -3.03 -3.49
N PRO A 95 -20.78 -3.78 -3.49
CA PRO A 95 -20.56 -4.80 -4.50
C PRO A 95 -21.71 -5.82 -4.48
N THR A 96 -22.52 -5.82 -5.54
CA THR A 96 -23.37 -6.97 -5.84
C THR A 96 -22.47 -8.08 -6.36
N PRO A 97 -22.72 -9.36 -6.01
CA PRO A 97 -21.87 -10.46 -6.44
C PRO A 97 -21.90 -10.58 -7.96
N ALA A 98 -20.88 -10.02 -8.62
CA ALA A 98 -20.59 -10.26 -10.02
C ALA A 98 -19.89 -11.62 -10.15
N PRO A 99 -19.96 -12.28 -11.32
CA PRO A 99 -19.19 -13.48 -11.58
C PRO A 99 -17.69 -13.13 -11.57
N MET A 100 -17.06 -13.26 -10.40
CA MET A 100 -15.63 -13.07 -10.21
C MET A 100 -14.86 -14.19 -10.93
N THR A 101 -14.04 -13.83 -11.91
CA THR A 101 -13.24 -14.77 -12.71
C THR A 101 -11.81 -14.98 -12.17
N ALA A 102 -11.38 -14.16 -11.21
CA ALA A 102 -10.07 -14.24 -10.57
C ALA A 102 -10.22 -14.45 -9.05
N PRO A 103 -9.21 -15.03 -8.37
CA PRO A 103 -9.17 -15.13 -6.91
C PRO A 103 -8.87 -13.75 -6.29
N THR A 104 -9.65 -12.74 -6.65
CA THR A 104 -9.59 -11.41 -6.04
C THR A 104 -9.91 -11.58 -4.57
N PHE A 105 -9.03 -11.12 -3.68
CA PHE A 105 -9.16 -11.22 -2.22
C PHE A 105 -8.88 -12.59 -1.58
N ALA A 106 -8.15 -13.49 -2.24
CA ALA A 106 -7.84 -14.81 -1.66
C ALA A 106 -7.16 -14.76 -0.28
N ALA A 107 -6.33 -13.74 -0.03
CA ALA A 107 -5.66 -13.52 1.24
C ALA A 107 -6.31 -12.42 2.10
N LEU A 108 -7.33 -11.70 1.59
CA LEU A 108 -7.88 -10.54 2.27
C LEU A 108 -8.70 -10.99 3.49
N ARG A 109 -8.35 -10.44 4.65
CA ARG A 109 -9.00 -10.71 5.93
C ARG A 109 -9.75 -9.50 6.45
N VAL A 110 -9.28 -8.30 6.10
CA VAL A 110 -9.83 -7.04 6.59
C VAL A 110 -10.03 -6.10 5.41
N LEU A 111 -11.27 -5.63 5.25
CA LEU A 111 -11.67 -4.58 4.32
C LEU A 111 -12.40 -3.50 5.12
N VAL A 112 -11.87 -2.28 5.07
CA VAL A 112 -12.38 -1.09 5.79
C VAL A 112 -12.70 0.01 4.80
#